data_AF-A0AAJ0FJ61-F1
#
_entry.id   AF-A0AAJ0FJ61-F1
#
_cell.length_a   1.000
_cell.length_b   1.000
_cell.length_c   1.000
_cell.angle_alpha   90.00
_cell.angle_beta   90.00
_cell.angle_gamma   90.00
#
_symmetry.space_group_name_H-M   'P 1'
#
loop_
_entity.id
_entity.type
_entity.pdbx_description
1 polymer ?
#
loop_
_entity_poly.entity_id
_entity_poly.type
_entity_poly.pdbx_seq_one_letter_code
_entity_poly.pdbx_strand_id
1 'polypeptide(L)'
;MVLKDVLSNLKSIIYQIICRHRSLVRHVKTVYEVQGRALSRSFSSLWNIFERITSDPKSDDFSVDIFSLENSPVESLAESSKDERFLDGETCQTITGRYRFFSYSALHWAEHYAAAQDLATPELRKAGMTFLDPGSAHCTNWLRFYRFESSMEHDEPPPDFDAVTLAAYFDIHHIVAELLDTNNSYPQSGKNHALFWASKMGRSKSIEVLLRAGAEPNHQIVDRQTALTVAAQGDYLDAVALLLLDETTDINLRGKAGRTALSFACGNGHLDLIATLLKRDDCEPDEPDSSVLTPLFWPVGGGHISTISTLLQHPARDGLVRPLEHLLRSTCIDPNLADKNGQSPLSWAAGNGHDGTVRALLRGSRVDKASLDNDSRGADFRACEGGHEAVLSTLNNFPGMIDVLLSTGSINVDKRDCGGRTALYWAVEYGHLDMVKALIGKGADVRSTSNGRSTPISVARAFGRDDMVSFL
;
A
#
# COMPACT_ATOMS: atom_id res chain seq x y z
N MET A 1 -1.31 5.09 -24.73
CA MET A 1 -0.84 6.48 -24.50
C MET A 1 0.67 6.54 -24.63
N VAL A 2 1.39 5.68 -23.90
CA VAL A 2 2.86 5.45 -23.92
C VAL A 2 3.54 5.47 -25.30
N LEU A 3 3.02 4.74 -26.31
CA LEU A 3 3.63 4.67 -27.64
C LEU A 3 3.61 6.00 -28.44
N LYS A 4 2.61 6.86 -28.20
CA LYS A 4 2.57 8.19 -28.83
C LYS A 4 3.64 9.12 -28.25
N ASP A 5 3.94 8.97 -26.97
CA ASP A 5 4.91 9.79 -26.26
C ASP A 5 6.34 9.39 -26.65
N VAL A 6 6.63 8.09 -26.74
CA VAL A 6 7.93 7.58 -27.23
C VAL A 6 8.21 8.04 -28.67
N LEU A 7 7.21 7.97 -29.56
CA LEU A 7 7.34 8.49 -30.93
C LEU A 7 7.54 10.00 -30.98
N SER A 8 6.91 10.75 -30.08
CA SER A 8 7.08 12.20 -29.97
C SER A 8 8.50 12.56 -29.50
N ASN A 9 9.00 11.81 -28.51
CA ASN A 9 10.33 11.99 -27.94
C ASN A 9 11.44 11.70 -28.96
N LEU A 10 11.33 10.57 -29.68
CA LEU A 10 12.31 10.19 -30.69
C LEU A 10 12.36 11.19 -31.86
N LYS A 11 11.20 11.73 -32.28
CA LYS A 11 11.15 12.82 -33.28
C LYS A 11 11.84 14.09 -32.80
N SER A 12 11.61 14.46 -31.54
CA SER A 12 12.20 15.66 -30.94
C SER A 12 13.73 15.56 -30.91
N ILE A 13 14.25 14.42 -30.50
CA ILE A 13 15.70 14.15 -30.46
C ILE A 13 16.32 14.23 -31.85
N ILE A 14 15.74 13.53 -32.83
CA ILE A 14 16.20 13.55 -34.22
C ILE A 14 16.17 14.97 -34.79
N TYR A 15 15.10 15.74 -34.51
CA TYR A 15 14.97 17.12 -34.97
C TYR A 15 16.07 18.03 -34.37
N GLN A 16 16.34 17.92 -33.07
CA GLN A 16 17.36 18.72 -32.39
C GLN A 16 18.77 18.45 -32.93
N ILE A 17 19.11 17.17 -33.15
CA ILE A 17 20.39 16.74 -33.75
C ILE A 17 20.57 17.37 -35.14
N ILE A 18 19.52 17.29 -35.96
CA ILE A 18 19.53 17.81 -37.33
C ILE A 18 19.60 19.34 -37.37
N CYS A 19 18.93 20.02 -36.46
CA CYS A 19 19.00 21.48 -36.34
C CYS A 19 20.41 21.96 -36.03
N ARG A 20 21.16 21.21 -35.22
CA ARG A 20 22.55 21.51 -34.86
C ARG A 20 23.53 21.16 -35.97
N HIS A 21 23.32 20.05 -36.69
CA HIS A 21 24.19 19.63 -37.79
C HIS A 21 23.39 19.33 -39.05
N ARG A 22 23.19 20.36 -39.87
CA ARG A 22 22.39 20.31 -41.10
C ARG A 22 22.89 19.30 -42.14
N SER A 23 24.15 18.84 -42.04
CA SER A 23 24.71 17.80 -42.91
C SER A 23 24.05 16.43 -42.70
N LEU A 24 23.50 16.16 -41.52
CA LEU A 24 22.88 14.87 -41.15
C LEU A 24 21.43 14.72 -41.59
N VAL A 25 20.81 15.79 -42.11
CA VAL A 25 19.48 15.76 -42.76
C VAL A 25 19.40 14.68 -43.84
N ARG A 26 20.53 14.34 -44.47
CA ARG A 26 20.63 13.33 -45.53
C ARG A 26 20.07 11.95 -45.13
N HIS A 27 20.22 11.56 -43.88
CA HIS A 27 19.73 10.26 -43.35
C HIS A 27 18.22 10.25 -43.19
N VAL A 28 17.63 11.37 -42.77
CA VAL A 28 16.17 11.53 -42.74
C VAL A 28 15.61 11.59 -44.15
N LYS A 29 16.28 12.30 -45.05
CA LYS A 29 15.83 12.45 -46.44
C LYS A 29 15.80 11.12 -47.19
N THR A 30 16.84 10.30 -47.07
CA THR A 30 16.90 8.96 -47.72
C THR A 30 15.80 8.02 -47.24
N VAL A 31 15.47 8.02 -45.95
CA VAL A 31 14.39 7.18 -45.40
C VAL A 31 13.02 7.77 -45.74
N TYR A 32 12.89 9.10 -45.77
CA TYR A 32 11.66 9.80 -46.17
C TYR A 32 11.32 9.62 -47.66
N GLU A 33 12.32 9.52 -48.54
CA GLU A 33 12.09 9.26 -49.98
C GLU A 33 11.48 7.87 -50.23
N VAL A 34 11.76 6.89 -49.36
CA VAL A 34 11.19 5.53 -49.45
C VAL A 34 9.83 5.43 -48.76
N GLN A 35 9.67 6.04 -47.58
CA GLN A 35 8.50 5.84 -46.72
C GLN A 35 7.49 7.00 -46.72
N GLY A 36 7.85 8.16 -47.28
CA GLY A 36 7.01 9.35 -47.32
C GLY A 36 6.48 9.79 -45.96
N ARG A 37 5.24 10.28 -45.92
CA ARG A 37 4.61 10.82 -44.70
C ARG A 37 4.42 9.77 -43.59
N ALA A 38 4.50 8.48 -43.90
CA ALA A 38 4.35 7.38 -42.93
C ALA A 38 5.54 7.29 -41.95
N LEU A 39 6.70 7.88 -42.31
CA LEU A 39 7.89 7.92 -41.46
C LEU A 39 7.60 8.46 -40.06
N SER A 40 6.79 9.51 -39.97
CA SER A 40 6.42 10.16 -38.72
C SER A 40 5.57 9.29 -37.77
N ARG A 41 5.17 8.09 -38.16
CA ARG A 41 4.33 7.19 -37.34
C ARG A 41 5.01 5.85 -37.05
N SER A 42 6.21 5.61 -37.60
CA SER A 42 6.94 4.35 -37.48
C SER A 42 8.13 4.49 -36.53
N PHE A 43 8.07 3.80 -35.38
CA PHE A 43 9.16 3.80 -34.39
C PHE A 43 10.42 3.19 -34.98
N SER A 44 10.32 2.03 -35.61
CA SER A 44 11.45 1.31 -36.22
C SER A 44 12.18 2.16 -37.26
N SER A 45 11.44 2.95 -38.03
CA SER A 45 12.03 3.84 -39.04
C SER A 45 12.74 5.04 -38.41
N LEU A 46 12.15 5.63 -37.37
CA LEU A 46 12.76 6.73 -36.63
C LEU A 46 13.98 6.26 -35.82
N TRP A 47 13.95 5.05 -35.27
CA TRP A 47 15.06 4.45 -34.55
C TRP A 47 16.23 4.14 -35.49
N ASN A 48 15.95 3.60 -36.69
CA ASN A 48 16.97 3.37 -37.71
C ASN A 48 17.63 4.68 -38.18
N ILE A 49 16.83 5.75 -38.31
CA ILE A 49 17.36 7.10 -38.57
C ILE A 49 18.29 7.54 -37.45
N PHE A 50 17.87 7.36 -36.20
CA PHE A 50 18.66 7.72 -35.03
C PHE A 50 20.00 6.97 -35.00
N GLU A 51 19.99 5.64 -35.20
CA GLU A 51 21.21 4.82 -35.30
C GLU A 51 22.15 5.24 -36.44
N ARG A 52 21.61 5.57 -37.62
CA ARG A 52 22.42 6.04 -38.77
C ARG A 52 23.03 7.41 -38.53
N ILE A 53 22.33 8.27 -37.80
CA ILE A 53 22.81 9.60 -37.42
C ILE A 53 23.93 9.48 -36.39
N THR A 54 23.78 8.62 -35.38
CA THR A 54 24.79 8.41 -34.33
C THR A 54 26.02 7.63 -34.80
N SER A 55 25.92 6.93 -35.94
CA SER A 55 27.03 6.16 -36.53
C SER A 55 27.73 6.87 -37.71
N ASP A 56 27.34 8.11 -38.06
CA ASP A 56 27.93 8.83 -39.21
C ASP A 56 29.25 9.52 -38.81
N PRO A 57 30.38 9.29 -39.49
CA PRO A 57 31.65 9.94 -39.16
C PRO A 57 31.66 11.47 -39.39
N LYS A 58 30.70 12.03 -40.14
CA LYS A 58 30.47 13.49 -40.22
C LYS A 58 29.65 14.03 -39.06
N SER A 59 29.20 13.13 -38.20
CA SER A 59 28.69 13.46 -36.88
C SER A 59 29.92 13.75 -36.01
N ASP A 60 30.56 14.92 -36.17
CA ASP A 60 31.58 15.39 -35.22
C ASP A 60 31.00 15.25 -33.81
N ASP A 61 31.77 14.63 -32.91
CA ASP A 61 31.41 14.13 -31.59
C ASP A 61 29.98 14.51 -31.17
N PHE A 62 29.02 13.72 -31.66
CA PHE A 62 27.68 13.75 -31.11
C PHE A 62 27.76 13.02 -29.78
N SER A 63 28.22 13.76 -28.79
CA SER A 63 27.70 13.62 -27.46
C SER A 63 26.18 13.90 -27.51
N VAL A 64 25.40 12.92 -27.98
CA VAL A 64 24.23 12.50 -27.20
C VAL A 64 24.80 11.73 -26.01
N ASP A 65 25.57 12.46 -25.22
CA ASP A 65 25.96 12.06 -23.91
C ASP A 65 24.73 12.20 -23.06
N ILE A 66 24.13 11.06 -22.78
CA ILE A 66 23.46 10.95 -21.49
C ILE A 66 24.54 10.98 -20.37
N PHE A 67 25.86 10.85 -20.66
CA PHE A 67 26.89 10.63 -19.63
C PHE A 67 28.29 11.28 -19.71
N SER A 68 28.71 12.10 -20.69
CA SER A 68 29.92 12.93 -20.52
C SER A 68 29.66 14.10 -19.58
N LEU A 69 29.97 13.82 -18.31
CA LEU A 69 30.52 14.79 -17.38
C LEU A 69 32.02 15.04 -17.64
N GLU A 70 32.53 14.74 -18.83
CA GLU A 70 33.90 15.08 -19.20
C GLU A 70 33.91 16.46 -19.87
N ASN A 71 34.57 17.41 -19.20
CA ASN A 71 34.73 18.83 -19.55
C ASN A 71 33.69 19.82 -18.99
N SER A 72 33.58 19.92 -17.65
CA SER A 72 33.43 21.17 -16.86
C SER A 72 32.89 20.85 -15.46
N PRO A 73 33.16 21.68 -14.42
CA PRO A 73 34.00 21.39 -13.26
C PRO A 73 33.37 20.41 -12.23
N VAL A 74 32.68 19.35 -12.68
CA VAL A 74 32.05 18.36 -11.78
C VAL A 74 33.04 17.27 -11.36
N GLU A 75 34.10 17.03 -12.12
CA GLU A 75 35.23 16.17 -11.69
C GLU A 75 35.88 16.69 -10.40
N SER A 76 35.92 18.01 -10.16
CA SER A 76 36.45 18.52 -8.89
C SER A 76 35.51 18.35 -7.70
N LEU A 77 34.25 17.91 -7.91
CA LEU A 77 33.28 17.64 -6.85
C LEU A 77 33.00 16.15 -6.69
N ALA A 78 33.20 15.33 -7.74
CA ALA A 78 32.86 13.91 -7.74
C ALA A 78 34.06 12.97 -7.51
N GLU A 79 35.31 13.39 -7.80
CA GLU A 79 36.49 12.53 -7.64
C GLU A 79 37.11 12.56 -6.24
N SER A 80 36.70 13.48 -5.37
CA SER A 80 37.17 13.51 -3.99
C SER A 80 36.06 13.13 -3.02
N SER A 81 36.15 11.89 -2.53
CA SER A 81 35.70 11.38 -1.22
C SER A 81 34.62 10.31 -1.29
N LYS A 82 34.98 9.17 -0.69
CA LYS A 82 34.04 8.16 -0.19
C LYS A 82 33.31 8.63 1.08
N ASP A 83 33.36 9.92 1.43
CA ASP A 83 32.80 10.41 2.69
C ASP A 83 32.19 11.83 2.62
N GLU A 84 30.89 11.87 2.93
CA GLU A 84 30.08 12.93 3.51
C GLU A 84 30.35 14.42 3.14
N ARG A 85 29.59 14.92 2.15
CA ARG A 85 28.81 16.19 2.18
C ARG A 85 28.17 16.48 0.81
N PHE A 86 26.98 15.90 0.62
CA PHE A 86 25.88 16.39 -0.22
C PHE A 86 26.13 16.68 -1.72
N LEU A 87 25.57 15.81 -2.59
CA LEU A 87 24.65 16.36 -3.59
C LEU A 87 23.51 16.97 -2.76
N ASP A 88 23.61 18.26 -2.45
CA ASP A 88 22.56 18.94 -1.68
C ASP A 88 21.33 19.09 -2.56
N GLY A 89 20.16 19.26 -1.94
CA GLY A 89 18.93 19.49 -2.69
C GLY A 89 19.05 20.69 -3.63
N GLU A 90 19.93 21.64 -3.32
CA GLU A 90 20.28 22.78 -4.16
C GLU A 90 21.03 22.37 -5.44
N THR A 91 21.98 21.44 -5.36
CA THR A 91 22.69 20.87 -6.51
C THR A 91 21.74 20.02 -7.35
N CYS A 92 20.89 19.19 -6.74
CA CYS A 92 19.86 18.45 -7.48
C CYS A 92 18.90 19.39 -8.21
N GLN A 93 18.43 20.45 -7.56
CA GLN A 93 17.59 21.49 -8.18
C GLN A 93 18.32 22.22 -9.32
N THR A 94 19.61 22.51 -9.14
CA THR A 94 20.45 23.13 -10.17
C THR A 94 20.61 22.22 -11.39
N ILE A 95 20.84 20.93 -11.17
CA ILE A 95 20.92 19.91 -12.22
C ILE A 95 19.58 19.80 -12.96
N THR A 96 18.46 19.68 -12.23
CA THR A 96 17.11 19.62 -12.79
C THR A 96 16.77 20.90 -13.59
N GLY A 97 17.20 22.07 -13.12
CA GLY A 97 17.02 23.34 -13.82
C GLY A 97 17.86 23.49 -15.10
N ARG A 98 19.08 22.95 -15.11
CA ARG A 98 20.04 23.08 -16.22
C ARG A 98 19.91 21.97 -17.27
N TYR A 99 19.53 20.76 -16.85
CA TYR A 99 19.48 19.57 -17.69
C TYR A 99 18.07 18.98 -17.68
N ARG A 100 17.18 19.58 -18.48
CA ARG A 100 15.75 19.27 -18.51
C ARG A 100 15.41 17.80 -18.85
N PHE A 101 16.33 17.08 -19.47
CA PHE A 101 16.20 15.66 -19.80
C PHE A 101 16.84 14.72 -18.77
N PHE A 102 17.75 15.22 -17.93
CA PHE A 102 18.46 14.42 -16.94
C PHE A 102 17.49 13.85 -15.91
N SER A 103 16.57 14.66 -15.39
CA SER A 103 15.61 14.20 -14.38
C SER A 103 14.71 13.07 -14.89
N TYR A 104 14.21 13.18 -16.13
CA TYR A 104 13.42 12.11 -16.73
C TYR A 104 14.22 10.82 -16.90
N SER A 105 15.42 10.92 -17.48
CA SER A 105 16.28 9.75 -17.68
C SER A 105 16.66 9.11 -16.35
N ALA A 106 17.05 9.90 -15.36
CA ALA A 106 17.44 9.41 -14.04
C ALA A 106 16.26 8.74 -13.29
N LEU A 107 15.04 9.24 -13.44
CA LEU A 107 13.86 8.66 -12.78
C LEU A 107 13.35 7.39 -13.47
N HIS A 108 13.43 7.30 -14.80
CA HIS A 108 12.71 6.27 -15.56
C HIS A 108 13.60 5.28 -16.33
N TRP A 109 14.93 5.45 -16.38
CA TRP A 109 15.77 4.54 -17.17
C TRP A 109 15.61 3.08 -16.74
N ALA A 110 15.50 2.81 -15.44
CA ALA A 110 15.41 1.46 -14.91
C ALA A 110 14.10 0.77 -15.32
N GLU A 111 12.99 1.52 -15.32
CA GLU A 111 11.68 1.04 -15.78
C GLU A 111 11.68 0.77 -17.29
N HIS A 112 12.24 1.69 -18.09
CA HIS A 112 12.39 1.49 -19.53
C HIS A 112 13.29 0.32 -19.86
N TYR A 113 14.38 0.16 -19.09
CA TYR A 113 15.29 -0.97 -19.22
C TYR A 113 14.56 -2.27 -18.92
N ALA A 114 13.83 -2.36 -17.80
CA ALA A 114 13.04 -3.52 -17.44
C ALA A 114 12.00 -3.89 -18.51
N ALA A 115 11.34 -2.90 -19.11
CA ALA A 115 10.38 -3.11 -20.19
C ALA A 115 11.02 -3.60 -21.51
N ALA A 116 12.31 -3.35 -21.73
CA ALA A 116 13.03 -3.66 -22.97
C ALA A 116 14.15 -4.70 -22.80
N GLN A 117 14.26 -5.34 -21.64
CA GLN A 117 15.41 -6.21 -21.31
C GLN A 117 15.53 -7.45 -22.20
N ASP A 118 14.45 -7.88 -22.85
CA ASP A 118 14.45 -8.94 -23.87
C ASP A 118 15.20 -8.55 -25.15
N LEU A 119 15.29 -7.25 -25.42
CA LEU A 119 15.98 -6.69 -26.59
C LEU A 119 17.40 -6.22 -26.23
N ALA A 120 17.81 -6.31 -24.97
CA ALA A 120 19.09 -5.80 -24.51
C ALA A 120 20.25 -6.65 -25.06
N THR A 121 21.18 -6.00 -25.77
CA THR A 121 22.41 -6.64 -26.22
C THR A 121 23.31 -7.00 -25.02
N PRO A 122 24.26 -7.93 -25.17
CA PRO A 122 25.20 -8.27 -24.09
C PRO A 122 25.95 -7.05 -23.54
N GLU A 123 26.30 -6.08 -24.40
CA GLU A 123 26.96 -4.84 -24.01
C GLU A 123 26.05 -3.96 -23.16
N LEU A 124 24.78 -3.80 -23.57
CA LEU A 124 23.80 -3.03 -22.82
C LEU A 124 23.46 -3.68 -21.47
N ARG A 125 23.51 -5.01 -21.40
CA ARG A 125 23.36 -5.75 -20.14
C ARG A 125 24.52 -5.56 -19.19
N LYS A 126 25.75 -5.65 -19.69
CA LYS A 126 26.95 -5.34 -18.91
C LYS A 126 26.98 -3.89 -18.44
N ALA A 127 26.50 -2.95 -19.26
CA ALA A 127 26.36 -1.56 -18.87
C ALA A 127 25.34 -1.39 -17.73
N GLY A 128 24.17 -2.03 -17.85
CA GLY A 128 23.15 -2.05 -16.79
C GLY A 128 23.68 -2.63 -15.48
N MET A 129 24.44 -3.72 -15.52
CA MET A 129 25.09 -4.31 -14.34
C MET A 129 26.08 -3.36 -13.66
N THR A 130 26.95 -2.74 -14.46
CA THR A 130 27.92 -1.75 -13.94
C THR A 130 27.19 -0.56 -13.31
N PHE A 131 26.08 -0.13 -13.89
CA PHE A 131 25.31 1.00 -13.41
C PHE A 131 24.52 0.70 -12.12
N LEU A 132 24.13 -0.56 -11.92
CA LEU A 132 23.47 -1.03 -10.70
C LEU A 132 24.46 -1.50 -9.63
N ASP A 133 25.76 -1.44 -9.88
CA ASP A 133 26.79 -1.78 -8.88
C ASP A 133 26.87 -0.67 -7.82
N PRO A 134 26.47 -0.94 -6.57
CA PRO A 134 26.52 0.05 -5.48
C PRO A 134 27.97 0.46 -5.14
N GLY A 135 28.97 -0.34 -5.53
CA GLY A 135 30.38 0.04 -5.42
C GLY A 135 30.79 1.16 -6.39
N SER A 136 29.98 1.42 -7.41
CA SER A 136 30.24 2.48 -8.39
C SER A 136 29.74 3.85 -7.91
N ALA A 137 30.52 4.88 -8.23
CA ALA A 137 30.13 6.27 -7.98
C ALA A 137 28.86 6.65 -8.79
N HIS A 138 28.69 6.07 -9.98
CA HIS A 138 27.52 6.30 -10.84
C HIS A 138 26.23 5.82 -10.17
N CYS A 139 26.18 4.58 -9.67
CA CYS A 139 25.02 4.03 -8.97
C CYS A 139 24.70 4.87 -7.73
N THR A 140 25.72 5.20 -6.93
CA THR A 140 25.53 5.96 -5.69
C THR A 140 24.97 7.36 -5.95
N ASN A 141 25.51 8.07 -6.95
CA ASN A 141 25.04 9.40 -7.32
C ASN A 141 23.64 9.37 -7.94
N TRP A 142 23.36 8.38 -8.79
CA TRP A 142 22.03 8.17 -9.34
C TRP A 142 20.99 7.88 -8.25
N LEU A 143 21.27 6.94 -7.34
CA LEU A 143 20.37 6.61 -6.22
C LEU A 143 20.06 7.81 -5.33
N ARG A 144 21.05 8.67 -5.07
CA ARG A 144 20.85 9.93 -4.32
C ARG A 144 19.91 10.87 -5.05
N PHE A 145 20.12 11.08 -6.35
CA PHE A 145 19.25 11.91 -7.16
C PHE A 145 17.83 11.32 -7.25
N TYR A 146 17.73 10.02 -7.49
CA TYR A 146 16.47 9.28 -7.57
C TYR A 146 15.65 9.46 -6.29
N ARG A 147 16.26 9.26 -5.11
CA ARG A 147 15.59 9.47 -3.81
C ARG A 147 15.13 10.92 -3.63
N PHE A 148 15.98 11.89 -3.95
CA PHE A 148 15.64 13.30 -3.80
C PHE A 148 14.39 13.69 -4.62
N GLU A 149 14.38 13.33 -5.91
CA GLU A 149 13.28 13.67 -6.81
C GLU A 149 12.04 12.77 -6.61
N SER A 150 12.21 11.54 -6.10
CA SER A 150 11.11 10.59 -5.84
C SER A 150 10.44 10.79 -4.48
N SER A 151 10.87 11.78 -3.68
CA SER A 151 10.42 12.05 -2.29
C SER A 151 8.91 12.33 -2.09
N MET A 152 8.10 12.20 -3.13
CA MET A 152 6.64 12.16 -3.06
C MET A 152 6.06 10.73 -2.90
N GLU A 153 6.88 9.68 -3.02
CA GLU A 153 6.48 8.27 -2.90
C GLU A 153 7.15 7.62 -1.66
N HIS A 154 6.37 6.95 -0.81
CA HIS A 154 6.81 6.41 0.49
C HIS A 154 7.69 5.15 0.41
N ASP A 155 8.11 4.76 -0.79
CA ASP A 155 8.91 3.59 -1.07
C ASP A 155 10.17 4.02 -1.83
N GLU A 156 11.14 4.57 -1.10
CA GLU A 156 12.48 4.81 -1.61
C GLU A 156 13.36 3.57 -1.40
N PRO A 157 14.26 3.21 -2.32
CA PRO A 157 15.19 2.10 -2.11
C PRO A 157 16.20 2.45 -1.01
N PRO A 158 16.36 1.65 0.07
CA PRO A 158 17.40 1.85 1.09
C PRO A 158 18.84 1.98 0.57
N PRO A 159 19.72 2.69 1.33
CA PRO A 159 21.11 2.95 0.95
C PRO A 159 22.02 1.72 0.91
N ASP A 160 21.63 0.64 1.57
CA ASP A 160 22.38 -0.60 1.75
C ASP A 160 22.03 -1.69 0.74
N PHE A 161 21.31 -1.35 -0.32
CA PHE A 161 20.97 -2.28 -1.40
C PHE A 161 22.22 -2.78 -2.12
N ASP A 162 22.33 -4.11 -2.25
CA ASP A 162 23.26 -4.71 -3.17
C ASP A 162 22.72 -4.72 -4.62
N ALA A 163 23.56 -5.08 -5.58
CA ALA A 163 23.21 -5.04 -7.00
C ALA A 163 21.99 -5.91 -7.35
N VAL A 164 21.83 -7.08 -6.69
CA VAL A 164 20.69 -7.99 -6.91
C VAL A 164 19.42 -7.39 -6.35
N THR A 165 19.45 -6.86 -5.12
CA THR A 165 18.30 -6.21 -4.49
C THR A 165 17.84 -5.00 -5.30
N LEU A 166 18.78 -4.20 -5.80
CA LEU A 166 18.47 -3.04 -6.62
C LEU A 166 17.89 -3.42 -7.99
N ALA A 167 18.46 -4.42 -8.67
CA ALA A 167 17.90 -4.94 -9.92
C ALA A 167 16.49 -5.52 -9.71
N ALA A 168 16.27 -6.23 -8.59
CA ALA A 168 14.98 -6.80 -8.23
C ALA A 168 13.93 -5.75 -7.89
N TYR A 169 14.33 -4.65 -7.24
CA TYR A 169 13.48 -3.51 -6.93
C TYR A 169 12.85 -2.86 -8.18
N PHE A 170 13.61 -2.81 -9.27
CA PHE A 170 13.19 -2.24 -10.57
C PHE A 170 12.70 -3.28 -11.59
N ASP A 171 12.53 -4.55 -11.19
CA ASP A 171 12.08 -5.67 -12.06
C ASP A 171 13.01 -6.01 -13.24
N ILE A 172 14.31 -5.75 -13.09
CA ILE A 172 15.33 -6.06 -14.09
C ILE A 172 15.79 -7.51 -13.91
N HIS A 173 14.86 -8.44 -14.13
CA HIS A 173 15.01 -9.87 -13.83
C HIS A 173 16.10 -10.59 -14.63
N HIS A 174 16.48 -10.13 -15.83
CA HIS A 174 17.64 -10.66 -16.56
C HIS A 174 18.96 -10.38 -15.84
N ILE A 175 19.12 -9.18 -15.28
CA ILE A 175 20.31 -8.85 -14.48
C ILE A 175 20.29 -9.61 -13.16
N VAL A 176 19.13 -9.75 -12.52
CA VAL A 176 18.98 -10.60 -11.31
C VAL A 176 19.46 -12.02 -11.61
N ALA A 177 18.97 -12.66 -12.68
CA ALA A 177 19.36 -14.02 -13.04
C ALA A 177 20.88 -14.14 -13.27
N GLU A 178 21.46 -13.24 -14.06
CA GLU A 178 22.87 -13.32 -14.40
C GLU A 178 23.80 -13.02 -13.21
N LEU A 179 23.42 -12.12 -12.30
CA LEU A 179 24.16 -11.87 -11.06
C LEU A 179 24.10 -13.07 -10.10
N LEU A 180 22.99 -13.81 -10.07
CA LEU A 180 22.85 -15.02 -9.26
C LEU A 180 23.64 -16.20 -9.86
N ASP A 181 23.66 -16.33 -11.20
CA ASP A 181 24.41 -17.38 -11.91
C ASP A 181 25.93 -17.17 -11.85
N THR A 182 26.39 -15.92 -12.02
CA THR A 182 27.83 -15.60 -11.97
C THR A 182 28.41 -15.76 -10.56
N ASN A 183 27.57 -15.59 -9.54
CA ASN A 183 27.95 -15.68 -8.16
C ASN A 183 27.33 -16.94 -7.54
N ASN A 184 27.82 -18.12 -7.94
CA ASN A 184 27.39 -19.44 -7.44
C ASN A 184 27.38 -19.58 -5.90
N SER A 185 27.92 -18.61 -5.16
CA SER A 185 27.92 -18.51 -3.70
C SER A 185 27.20 -17.23 -3.19
N TYR A 186 26.28 -16.65 -3.96
CA TYR A 186 25.55 -15.46 -3.55
C TYR A 186 24.73 -15.76 -2.29
N PRO A 187 24.88 -14.95 -1.22
CA PRO A 187 24.41 -15.31 0.11
C PRO A 187 22.90 -15.42 0.16
N GLN A 188 22.41 -16.41 0.92
CA GLN A 188 20.97 -16.63 1.11
C GLN A 188 20.27 -15.38 1.67
N SER A 189 20.93 -14.67 2.59
CA SER A 189 20.42 -13.41 3.13
C SER A 189 20.18 -12.35 2.05
N GLY A 190 21.05 -12.28 1.03
CA GLY A 190 20.89 -11.37 -0.10
C GLY A 190 19.70 -11.75 -0.99
N LYS A 191 19.54 -13.06 -1.27
CA LYS A 191 18.38 -13.57 -2.04
C LYS A 191 17.06 -13.25 -1.34
N ASN A 192 17.01 -13.51 -0.04
CA ASN A 192 15.83 -13.24 0.81
C ASN A 192 15.53 -11.73 0.82
N HIS A 193 16.57 -10.89 0.93
CA HIS A 193 16.42 -9.43 0.91
C HIS A 193 15.89 -8.91 -0.42
N ALA A 194 16.44 -9.40 -1.54
CA ALA A 194 15.95 -9.07 -2.88
C ALA A 194 14.49 -9.52 -3.09
N LEU A 195 14.12 -10.71 -2.59
CA LEU A 195 12.75 -11.23 -2.71
C LEU A 195 11.75 -10.36 -1.95
N PHE A 196 12.10 -9.93 -0.74
CA PHE A 196 11.28 -9.03 0.06
C PHE A 196 11.00 -7.72 -0.66
N TRP A 197 12.03 -7.05 -1.18
CA TRP A 197 11.86 -5.77 -1.86
C TRP A 197 11.19 -5.87 -3.22
N ALA A 198 11.46 -6.93 -3.98
CA ALA A 198 10.71 -7.24 -5.20
C ALA A 198 9.22 -7.41 -4.89
N SER A 199 8.89 -8.12 -3.81
CA SER A 199 7.51 -8.33 -3.36
C SER A 199 6.85 -7.05 -2.86
N LYS A 200 7.59 -6.20 -2.14
CA LYS A 200 7.12 -4.88 -1.67
C LYS A 200 6.81 -3.93 -2.83
N MET A 201 7.48 -4.09 -3.97
CA MET A 201 7.27 -3.25 -5.16
C MET A 201 6.40 -3.94 -6.24
N GLY A 202 5.92 -5.16 -5.99
CA GLY A 202 5.11 -5.92 -6.95
C GLY A 202 5.84 -6.38 -8.20
N ARG A 203 7.15 -6.63 -8.12
CA ARG A 203 8.01 -7.01 -9.26
C ARG A 203 7.94 -8.51 -9.53
N SER A 204 6.83 -8.94 -10.14
CA SER A 204 6.51 -10.36 -10.35
C SER A 204 7.60 -11.14 -11.09
N LYS A 205 8.28 -10.53 -12.08
CA LYS A 205 9.32 -11.24 -12.85
C LYS A 205 10.57 -11.47 -12.02
N SER A 206 11.01 -10.49 -11.24
CA SER A 206 12.11 -10.66 -10.31
C SER A 206 11.79 -11.66 -9.19
N ILE A 207 10.56 -11.67 -8.66
CA ILE A 207 10.10 -12.67 -7.68
C ILE A 207 10.25 -14.09 -8.25
N GLU A 208 9.78 -14.30 -9.48
CA GLU A 208 9.84 -15.59 -10.18
C GLU A 208 11.29 -16.11 -10.31
N VAL A 209 12.24 -15.23 -10.65
CA VAL A 209 13.68 -15.58 -10.75
C VAL A 209 14.27 -15.88 -9.37
N LEU A 210 13.94 -15.08 -8.36
CA LEU A 210 14.48 -15.24 -7.00
C LEU A 210 14.02 -16.53 -6.33
N LEU A 211 12.74 -16.89 -6.47
CA LEU A 211 12.21 -18.17 -5.97
C LEU A 211 12.90 -19.36 -6.64
N ARG A 212 13.10 -19.32 -7.97
CA ARG A 212 13.86 -20.35 -8.69
C ARG A 212 15.32 -20.46 -8.23
N ALA A 213 15.92 -19.35 -7.84
CA ALA A 213 17.27 -19.31 -7.28
C ALA A 213 17.32 -19.75 -5.80
N GLY A 214 16.19 -20.17 -5.22
CA GLY A 214 16.09 -20.68 -3.86
C GLY A 214 15.98 -19.60 -2.78
N ALA A 215 15.49 -18.40 -3.11
CA ALA A 215 15.15 -17.40 -2.09
C ALA A 215 14.05 -17.93 -1.15
N GLU A 216 14.18 -17.72 0.16
CA GLU A 216 13.24 -18.21 1.16
C GLU A 216 12.09 -17.20 1.34
N PRO A 217 10.83 -17.53 0.95
CA PRO A 217 9.70 -16.59 1.00
C PRO A 217 9.28 -16.19 2.42
N ASN A 218 9.59 -17.04 3.41
CA ASN A 218 9.22 -16.86 4.81
C ASN A 218 10.22 -16.03 5.61
N HIS A 219 11.33 -15.60 5.00
CA HIS A 219 12.34 -14.83 5.72
C HIS A 219 11.76 -13.47 6.14
N GLN A 220 11.88 -13.15 7.43
CA GLN A 220 11.34 -11.92 8.01
C GLN A 220 12.41 -10.83 8.01
N ILE A 221 12.09 -9.67 7.42
CA ILE A 221 13.04 -8.56 7.29
C ILE A 221 12.55 -7.35 8.10
N VAL A 222 12.15 -6.26 7.42
CA VAL A 222 11.76 -5.00 8.07
C VAL A 222 10.44 -5.21 8.79
N ASP A 223 10.33 -4.78 10.05
CA ASP A 223 9.13 -4.94 10.90
C ASP A 223 8.61 -6.39 11.00
N ARG A 224 9.49 -7.39 10.86
CA ARG A 224 9.16 -8.83 10.80
C ARG A 224 8.27 -9.24 9.61
N GLN A 225 8.13 -8.38 8.61
CA GLN A 225 7.37 -8.68 7.41
C GLN A 225 8.07 -9.73 6.55
N THR A 226 7.28 -10.58 5.88
CA THR A 226 7.73 -11.56 4.88
C THR A 226 7.46 -11.01 3.47
N ALA A 227 7.94 -11.71 2.45
CA ALA A 227 7.63 -11.39 1.06
C ALA A 227 6.11 -11.36 0.79
N LEU A 228 5.38 -12.34 1.33
CA LEU A 228 3.93 -12.45 1.15
C LEU A 228 3.17 -11.31 1.83
N THR A 229 3.56 -10.93 3.05
CA THR A 229 2.83 -9.89 3.79
C THR A 229 3.00 -8.50 3.18
N VAL A 230 4.17 -8.16 2.63
CA VAL A 230 4.36 -6.89 1.91
C VAL A 230 3.67 -6.87 0.54
N ALA A 231 3.67 -8.00 -0.18
CA ALA A 231 2.94 -8.12 -1.44
C ALA A 231 1.42 -7.96 -1.22
N ALA A 232 0.90 -8.58 -0.15
CA ALA A 232 -0.50 -8.45 0.24
C ALA A 232 -0.87 -7.04 0.72
N GLN A 233 0.05 -6.31 1.35
CA GLN A 233 -0.19 -4.92 1.74
C GLN A 233 -0.37 -4.00 0.53
N GLY A 234 0.43 -4.21 -0.53
CA GLY A 234 0.47 -3.38 -1.74
C GLY A 234 -0.51 -3.74 -2.86
N ASP A 235 -1.43 -4.68 -2.66
CA ASP A 235 -2.37 -5.20 -3.68
C ASP A 235 -1.69 -5.84 -4.91
N TYR A 236 -0.50 -6.42 -4.73
CA TYR A 236 0.23 -7.05 -5.82
C TYR A 236 -0.22 -8.49 -6.04
N LEU A 237 -1.40 -8.65 -6.67
CA LEU A 237 -2.04 -9.95 -6.89
C LEU A 237 -1.13 -10.96 -7.60
N ASP A 238 -0.40 -10.54 -8.64
CA ASP A 238 0.52 -11.41 -9.38
C ASP A 238 1.70 -11.87 -8.51
N ALA A 239 2.24 -10.98 -7.68
CA ALA A 239 3.30 -11.30 -6.72
C ALA A 239 2.82 -12.30 -5.66
N VAL A 240 1.63 -12.07 -5.11
CA VAL A 240 0.99 -13.01 -4.16
C VAL A 240 0.74 -14.36 -4.83
N ALA A 241 0.20 -14.39 -6.04
CA ALA A 241 -0.04 -15.64 -6.76
C ALA A 241 1.26 -16.42 -6.97
N LEU A 242 2.36 -15.76 -7.39
CA LEU A 242 3.67 -16.40 -7.54
C LEU A 242 4.23 -16.95 -6.22
N LEU A 243 4.15 -16.17 -5.14
CA LEU A 243 4.60 -16.62 -3.82
C LEU A 243 3.79 -17.82 -3.33
N LEU A 244 2.47 -17.84 -3.56
CA LEU A 244 1.60 -18.95 -3.16
C LEU A 244 1.75 -20.21 -4.04
N LEU A 245 2.36 -20.09 -5.23
CA LEU A 245 2.75 -21.26 -6.04
C LEU A 245 3.97 -21.98 -5.46
N ASP A 246 4.78 -21.29 -4.65
CA ASP A 246 5.86 -21.92 -3.91
C ASP A 246 5.28 -22.64 -2.68
N GLU A 247 5.43 -23.97 -2.64
CA GLU A 247 4.89 -24.82 -1.57
C GLU A 247 5.54 -24.53 -0.21
N THR A 248 6.71 -23.89 -0.18
CA THR A 248 7.40 -23.53 1.06
C THR A 248 6.87 -22.23 1.68
N THR A 249 6.06 -21.45 0.97
CA THR A 249 5.47 -20.22 1.48
C THR A 249 4.44 -20.52 2.56
N ASP A 250 4.68 -20.00 3.77
CA ASP A 250 3.75 -20.03 4.88
C ASP A 250 2.78 -18.84 4.77
N ILE A 251 1.53 -19.15 4.41
CA ILE A 251 0.46 -18.16 4.24
C ILE A 251 0.04 -17.47 5.55
N ASN A 252 0.27 -18.11 6.69
CA ASN A 252 -0.15 -17.64 8.01
C ASN A 252 0.96 -16.93 8.78
N LEU A 253 2.18 -16.87 8.21
CA LEU A 253 3.31 -16.25 8.88
C LEU A 253 3.06 -14.77 9.16
N ARG A 254 3.27 -14.39 10.42
CA ARG A 254 2.88 -13.09 10.97
C ARG A 254 3.95 -12.03 10.71
N GLY A 255 3.55 -10.91 10.15
CA GLY A 255 4.40 -9.76 9.86
C GLY A 255 4.35 -8.66 10.94
N LYS A 256 4.33 -7.41 10.48
CA LYS A 256 4.24 -6.21 11.33
C LYS A 256 3.00 -6.26 12.21
N ALA A 257 3.18 -5.93 13.49
CA ALA A 257 2.12 -5.97 14.51
C ALA A 257 1.42 -7.35 14.63
N GLY A 258 2.07 -8.43 14.18
CA GLY A 258 1.51 -9.78 14.23
C GLY A 258 0.47 -10.08 13.14
N ARG A 259 0.27 -9.19 12.16
CA ARG A 259 -0.72 -9.34 11.10
C ARG A 259 -0.27 -10.33 10.02
N THR A 260 -1.17 -11.19 9.56
CA THR A 260 -0.98 -12.10 8.42
C THR A 260 -1.21 -11.39 7.08
N ALA A 261 -0.88 -12.04 5.97
CA ALA A 261 -1.16 -11.52 4.62
C ALA A 261 -2.66 -11.26 4.42
N LEU A 262 -3.51 -12.17 4.91
CA LEU A 262 -4.97 -12.00 4.89
C LEU A 262 -5.42 -10.78 5.70
N SER A 263 -4.83 -10.57 6.89
CA SER A 263 -5.13 -9.40 7.72
C SER A 263 -4.84 -8.09 6.98
N PHE A 264 -3.70 -7.97 6.29
CA PHE A 264 -3.39 -6.79 5.48
C PHE A 264 -4.36 -6.60 4.32
N ALA A 265 -4.66 -7.67 3.58
CA ALA A 265 -5.62 -7.64 2.46
C ALA A 265 -7.01 -7.16 2.91
N CYS A 266 -7.49 -7.67 4.05
CA CYS A 266 -8.80 -7.31 4.61
C CYS A 266 -8.87 -5.86 5.05
N GLY A 267 -7.82 -5.35 5.72
CA GLY A 267 -7.78 -3.95 6.19
C GLY A 267 -7.67 -2.92 5.07
N ASN A 268 -7.05 -3.29 3.94
CA ASN A 268 -6.89 -2.40 2.80
C ASN A 268 -8.00 -2.55 1.76
N GLY A 269 -8.82 -3.61 1.86
CA GLY A 269 -9.99 -3.84 1.02
C GLY A 269 -9.69 -4.57 -0.30
N HIS A 270 -8.61 -5.35 -0.35
CA HIS A 270 -8.09 -6.01 -1.56
C HIS A 270 -8.87 -7.30 -1.86
N LEU A 271 -10.06 -7.16 -2.45
CA LEU A 271 -11.04 -8.23 -2.66
C LEU A 271 -10.49 -9.47 -3.36
N ASP A 272 -9.80 -9.29 -4.49
CA ASP A 272 -9.28 -10.40 -5.28
C ASP A 272 -8.15 -11.14 -4.55
N LEU A 273 -7.38 -10.40 -3.74
CA LEU A 273 -6.31 -10.93 -2.90
C LEU A 273 -6.87 -11.75 -1.73
N ILE A 274 -7.92 -11.26 -1.07
CA ILE A 274 -8.68 -12.01 -0.04
C ILE A 274 -9.19 -13.32 -0.62
N ALA A 275 -9.85 -13.27 -1.78
CA ALA A 275 -10.39 -14.46 -2.43
C ALA A 275 -9.28 -15.44 -2.86
N THR A 276 -8.09 -14.95 -3.17
CA THR A 276 -6.94 -15.78 -3.55
C THR A 276 -6.31 -16.46 -2.34
N LEU A 277 -6.14 -15.74 -1.23
CA LEU A 277 -5.60 -16.30 0.02
C LEU A 277 -6.55 -17.36 0.61
N LEU A 278 -7.86 -17.11 0.65
CA LEU A 278 -8.85 -18.04 1.19
C LEU A 278 -9.05 -19.32 0.36
N LYS A 279 -8.52 -19.39 -0.87
CA LYS A 279 -8.56 -20.61 -1.69
C LYS A 279 -7.56 -21.67 -1.25
N ARG A 280 -6.55 -21.28 -0.47
CA ARG A 280 -5.57 -22.24 0.06
C ARG A 280 -6.14 -22.93 1.29
N ASP A 281 -6.06 -24.25 1.30
CA ASP A 281 -6.62 -25.09 2.37
C ASP A 281 -5.88 -24.93 3.71
N ASP A 282 -4.62 -24.50 3.67
CA ASP A 282 -3.79 -24.21 4.84
C ASP A 282 -3.92 -22.77 5.34
N CYS A 283 -4.79 -21.94 4.74
CA CYS A 283 -5.08 -20.61 5.26
C CYS A 283 -5.85 -20.71 6.58
N GLU A 284 -5.34 -20.06 7.63
CA GLU A 284 -5.99 -19.93 8.93
C GLU A 284 -6.57 -18.51 9.05
N PRO A 285 -7.83 -18.29 8.61
CA PRO A 285 -8.32 -16.95 8.36
C PRO A 285 -8.71 -16.18 9.64
N ASP A 286 -8.71 -16.87 10.78
CA ASP A 286 -9.10 -16.35 12.09
C ASP A 286 -7.89 -16.07 13.00
N GLU A 287 -6.67 -16.23 12.48
CA GLU A 287 -5.44 -16.00 13.25
C GLU A 287 -5.34 -14.55 13.75
N PRO A 288 -5.31 -14.32 15.08
CA PRO A 288 -5.31 -12.98 15.63
C PRO A 288 -3.93 -12.34 15.58
N ASP A 289 -3.89 -11.02 15.37
CA ASP A 289 -2.66 -10.24 15.43
C ASP A 289 -2.18 -9.97 16.88
N SER A 290 -1.15 -9.15 17.06
CA SER A 290 -0.61 -8.83 18.39
C SER A 290 -1.58 -8.05 19.30
N SER A 291 -2.66 -7.49 18.75
CA SER A 291 -3.75 -6.84 19.49
C SER A 291 -4.93 -7.77 19.73
N VAL A 292 -4.82 -9.06 19.39
CA VAL A 292 -5.88 -10.05 19.44
C VAL A 292 -7.01 -9.73 18.43
N LEU A 293 -6.69 -9.04 17.34
CA LEU A 293 -7.66 -8.73 16.28
C LEU A 293 -7.52 -9.74 15.14
N THR A 294 -8.62 -10.42 14.81
CA THR A 294 -8.69 -11.30 13.65
C THR A 294 -8.76 -10.48 12.35
N PRO A 295 -8.44 -11.04 11.17
CA PRO A 295 -8.54 -10.36 9.88
C PRO A 295 -9.89 -9.69 9.62
N LEU A 296 -10.99 -10.21 10.18
CA LEU A 296 -12.33 -9.65 10.04
C LEU A 296 -12.52 -8.29 10.74
N PHE A 297 -11.76 -7.99 11.80
CA PHE A 297 -11.86 -6.69 12.49
C PHE A 297 -11.41 -5.51 11.63
N TRP A 298 -10.42 -5.74 10.77
CA TRP A 298 -9.78 -4.69 9.99
C TRP A 298 -10.71 -4.02 8.95
N PRO A 299 -11.53 -4.74 8.16
CA PRO A 299 -12.53 -4.11 7.30
C PRO A 299 -13.66 -3.47 8.11
N VAL A 300 -13.89 -3.93 9.35
CA VAL A 300 -14.90 -3.36 10.25
C VAL A 300 -14.48 -2.00 10.79
N GLY A 301 -13.26 -1.86 11.31
CA GLY A 301 -12.75 -0.60 11.90
C GLY A 301 -12.23 0.44 10.90
N GLY A 302 -12.01 0.05 9.64
CA GLY A 302 -11.36 0.89 8.64
C GLY A 302 -12.19 2.05 8.08
N GLY A 303 -13.42 2.28 8.55
CA GLY A 303 -14.16 3.51 8.20
C GLY A 303 -13.55 4.77 8.84
N HIS A 304 -12.64 4.61 9.80
CA HIS A 304 -11.84 5.67 10.42
C HIS A 304 -10.40 5.22 10.72
N ILE A 305 -9.58 4.97 9.70
CA ILE A 305 -8.12 5.00 9.85
C ILE A 305 -7.58 6.16 9.00
N SER A 306 -7.55 7.33 9.62
CA SER A 306 -6.89 8.55 9.14
C SER A 306 -5.35 8.46 9.15
N THR A 307 -4.77 7.25 9.06
CA THR A 307 -3.32 7.04 9.12
C THR A 307 -2.76 6.22 7.97
N ILE A 308 -3.36 6.29 6.78
CA ILE A 308 -2.60 6.23 5.53
C ILE A 308 -3.19 7.27 4.56
N SER A 309 -2.53 8.42 4.45
CA SER A 309 -2.82 9.51 3.51
C SER A 309 -2.54 9.17 2.03
N THR A 310 -2.65 7.92 1.59
CA THR A 310 -2.39 7.52 0.18
C THR A 310 -3.59 6.91 -0.53
N LEU A 311 -4.80 7.43 -0.27
CA LEU A 311 -5.86 7.37 -1.28
C LEU A 311 -6.64 8.70 -1.32
N LEU A 312 -5.95 9.76 -1.73
CA LEU A 312 -6.61 10.95 -2.26
C LEU A 312 -7.48 10.52 -3.46
N GLN A 313 -8.78 10.82 -3.35
CA GLN A 313 -9.82 10.84 -4.41
C GLN A 313 -10.82 9.68 -4.53
N HIS A 314 -11.15 8.92 -3.48
CA HIS A 314 -12.46 8.24 -3.47
C HIS A 314 -13.21 8.35 -2.14
N PRO A 315 -14.50 8.78 -2.16
CA PRO A 315 -15.35 8.81 -0.96
C PRO A 315 -15.82 7.39 -0.67
N ALA A 316 -14.96 6.54 -0.12
CA ALA A 316 -15.29 5.14 0.16
C ALA A 316 -15.57 4.92 1.66
N ARG A 317 -16.60 5.59 2.19
CA ARG A 317 -17.26 5.12 3.43
C ARG A 317 -17.88 3.71 3.25
N ASP A 318 -18.04 3.26 2.00
CA ASP A 318 -18.65 1.97 1.61
C ASP A 318 -17.64 0.92 1.10
N GLY A 319 -16.34 1.26 0.98
CA GLY A 319 -15.35 0.41 0.30
C GLY A 319 -15.08 -0.93 1.01
N LEU A 320 -15.05 -0.91 2.35
CA LEU A 320 -14.72 -2.09 3.17
C LEU A 320 -15.91 -3.01 3.44
N VAL A 321 -17.14 -2.58 3.11
CA VAL A 321 -18.35 -3.40 3.25
C VAL A 321 -18.29 -4.62 2.31
N ARG A 322 -17.72 -4.47 1.11
CA ARG A 322 -17.59 -5.58 0.15
C ARG A 322 -16.63 -6.68 0.64
N PRO A 323 -15.40 -6.36 1.09
CA PRO A 323 -14.52 -7.32 1.77
C PRO A 323 -15.22 -8.00 2.93
N LEU A 324 -15.89 -7.24 3.78
CA LEU A 324 -16.63 -7.79 4.91
C LEU A 324 -17.72 -8.77 4.46
N GLU A 325 -18.56 -8.41 3.49
CA GLU A 325 -19.58 -9.32 2.97
C GLU A 325 -18.98 -10.58 2.35
N HIS A 326 -17.82 -10.48 1.70
CA HIS A 326 -17.10 -11.64 1.19
C HIS A 326 -16.67 -12.56 2.33
N LEU A 327 -16.03 -12.01 3.37
CA LEU A 327 -15.61 -12.77 4.56
C LEU A 327 -16.81 -13.41 5.30
N LEU A 328 -17.93 -12.68 5.44
CA LEU A 328 -19.14 -13.20 6.07
C LEU A 328 -19.83 -14.32 5.28
N ARG A 329 -19.62 -14.40 3.95
CA ARG A 329 -20.07 -15.53 3.13
C ARG A 329 -19.16 -16.74 3.25
N SER A 330 -17.86 -16.53 3.53
CA SER A 330 -16.88 -17.60 3.69
C SER A 330 -17.11 -18.37 5.00
N THR A 331 -17.44 -19.66 4.88
CA THR A 331 -17.81 -20.51 6.02
C THR A 331 -16.63 -20.81 6.98
N CYS A 332 -15.40 -20.65 6.51
CA CYS A 332 -14.18 -20.88 7.29
C CYS A 332 -13.84 -19.76 8.29
N ILE A 333 -14.56 -18.64 8.26
CA ILE A 333 -14.32 -17.48 9.13
C ILE A 333 -15.38 -17.45 10.23
N ASP A 334 -14.98 -17.36 11.49
CA ASP A 334 -15.87 -17.10 12.61
C ASP A 334 -16.05 -15.58 12.83
N PRO A 335 -17.26 -15.04 12.56
CA PRO A 335 -17.49 -13.61 12.69
C PRO A 335 -17.67 -13.11 14.12
N ASN A 336 -17.55 -13.98 15.12
CA ASN A 336 -17.86 -13.67 16.52
C ASN A 336 -16.63 -13.64 17.43
N LEU A 337 -15.44 -13.91 16.87
CA LEU A 337 -14.20 -13.85 17.64
C LEU A 337 -14.02 -12.44 18.22
N ALA A 338 -13.78 -12.39 19.52
CA ALA A 338 -13.71 -11.15 20.28
C ALA A 338 -12.27 -10.65 20.40
N ASP A 339 -12.10 -9.33 20.50
CA ASP A 339 -10.80 -8.73 20.78
C ASP A 339 -10.37 -8.92 22.25
N LYS A 340 -9.23 -8.34 22.61
CA LYS A 340 -8.69 -8.37 24.00
C LYS A 340 -9.64 -7.81 25.07
N ASN A 341 -10.59 -6.96 24.69
CA ASN A 341 -11.59 -6.36 25.58
C ASN A 341 -12.90 -7.15 25.58
N GLY A 342 -12.97 -8.28 24.86
CA GLY A 342 -14.19 -9.04 24.66
C GLY A 342 -15.14 -8.43 23.62
N GLN A 343 -14.71 -7.39 22.90
CA GLN A 343 -15.57 -6.72 21.93
C GLN A 343 -15.66 -7.57 20.65
N SER A 344 -16.88 -7.89 20.22
CA SER A 344 -17.13 -8.53 18.92
C SER A 344 -16.96 -7.55 17.76
N PRO A 345 -16.80 -8.02 16.52
CA PRO A 345 -16.77 -7.15 15.33
C PRO A 345 -18.04 -6.29 15.22
N LEU A 346 -19.22 -6.80 15.60
CA LEU A 346 -20.46 -6.02 15.64
C LEU A 346 -20.38 -4.85 16.64
N SER A 347 -19.86 -5.10 17.85
CA SER A 347 -19.69 -4.06 18.85
C SER A 347 -18.65 -3.02 18.45
N TRP A 348 -17.60 -3.43 17.73
CA TRP A 348 -16.60 -2.54 17.13
C TRP A 348 -17.20 -1.65 16.05
N ALA A 349 -17.95 -2.24 15.10
CA ALA A 349 -18.64 -1.50 14.04
C ALA A 349 -19.59 -0.45 14.64
N ALA A 350 -20.28 -0.82 15.72
CA ALA A 350 -21.24 0.04 16.37
C ALA A 350 -20.58 1.19 17.13
N GLY A 351 -19.51 0.92 17.87
CA GLY A 351 -18.74 1.94 18.60
C GLY A 351 -18.01 2.95 17.71
N ASN A 352 -17.70 2.59 16.46
CA ASN A 352 -17.07 3.48 15.48
C ASN A 352 -18.06 4.16 14.51
N GLY A 353 -19.38 3.87 14.64
CA GLY A 353 -20.42 4.56 13.88
C GLY A 353 -20.60 4.09 12.44
N HIS A 354 -20.13 2.89 12.12
CA HIS A 354 -20.13 2.37 10.74
C HIS A 354 -21.47 1.71 10.39
N ASP A 355 -22.50 2.53 10.12
CA ASP A 355 -23.87 2.05 9.84
C ASP A 355 -23.94 1.00 8.71
N GLY A 356 -23.21 1.21 7.61
CA GLY A 356 -23.16 0.24 6.49
C GLY A 356 -22.59 -1.13 6.92
N THR A 357 -21.50 -1.12 7.68
CA THR A 357 -20.84 -2.30 8.25
C THR A 357 -21.74 -3.00 9.26
N VAL A 358 -22.42 -2.24 10.13
CA VAL A 358 -23.40 -2.77 11.08
C VAL A 358 -24.54 -3.46 10.34
N ARG A 359 -25.11 -2.83 9.30
CA ARG A 359 -26.15 -3.47 8.47
C ARG A 359 -25.66 -4.76 7.81
N ALA A 360 -24.42 -4.79 7.31
CA ALA A 360 -23.83 -5.98 6.71
C ALA A 360 -23.68 -7.12 7.73
N LEU A 361 -23.17 -6.82 8.93
CA LEU A 361 -23.04 -7.78 10.02
C LEU A 361 -24.41 -8.30 10.49
N LEU A 362 -25.40 -7.41 10.63
CA LEU A 362 -26.76 -7.80 11.06
C LEU A 362 -27.49 -8.70 10.04
N ARG A 363 -27.19 -8.54 8.74
CA ARG A 363 -27.66 -9.44 7.68
C ARG A 363 -26.99 -10.81 7.73
N GLY A 364 -25.79 -10.91 8.30
CA GLY A 364 -25.09 -12.17 8.50
C GLY A 364 -25.84 -13.05 9.49
N SER A 365 -26.24 -14.25 9.06
CA SER A 365 -26.94 -15.21 9.93
C SER A 365 -26.05 -15.84 10.98
N ARG A 366 -24.73 -15.89 10.75
CA ARG A 366 -23.72 -16.44 11.66
C ARG A 366 -23.23 -15.46 12.72
N VAL A 367 -23.62 -14.19 12.62
CA VAL A 367 -23.18 -13.14 13.56
C VAL A 367 -24.03 -13.20 14.82
N ASP A 368 -23.38 -13.33 15.97
CA ASP A 368 -23.97 -13.20 17.29
C ASP A 368 -24.29 -11.72 17.55
N LYS A 369 -25.58 -11.45 17.53
CA LYS A 369 -26.16 -10.12 17.72
C LYS A 369 -26.26 -9.74 19.21
N ALA A 370 -26.15 -10.72 20.11
CA ALA A 370 -26.28 -10.55 21.55
C ALA A 370 -24.93 -10.56 22.28
N SER A 371 -23.81 -10.62 21.55
CA SER A 371 -22.46 -10.66 22.11
C SER A 371 -22.22 -9.51 23.09
N LEU A 372 -21.64 -9.82 24.25
CA LEU A 372 -21.24 -8.84 25.25
C LEU A 372 -19.73 -8.85 25.44
N ASP A 373 -19.17 -7.68 25.70
CA ASP A 373 -17.77 -7.53 26.04
C ASP A 373 -17.47 -7.86 27.51
N ASN A 374 -16.20 -7.73 27.91
CA ASN A 374 -15.74 -8.06 29.26
C ASN A 374 -16.42 -7.21 30.36
N ASP A 375 -16.99 -6.06 30.00
CA ASP A 375 -17.74 -5.19 30.91
C ASP A 375 -19.25 -5.40 30.84
N SER A 376 -19.69 -6.48 30.18
CA SER A 376 -21.09 -6.83 29.93
C SER A 376 -21.84 -5.84 29.03
N ARG A 377 -21.12 -5.13 28.15
CA ARG A 377 -21.67 -4.14 27.22
C ARG A 377 -21.88 -4.75 25.83
N GLY A 378 -23.01 -4.46 25.20
CA GLY A 378 -23.35 -4.88 23.84
C GLY A 378 -23.03 -3.82 22.79
N ALA A 379 -23.35 -4.12 21.53
CA ALA A 379 -23.13 -3.19 20.42
C ALA A 379 -23.95 -1.89 20.53
N ASP A 380 -25.16 -1.98 21.10
CA ASP A 380 -26.03 -0.86 21.45
C ASP A 380 -25.35 0.12 22.43
N PHE A 381 -24.71 -0.43 23.45
CA PHE A 381 -24.00 0.34 24.45
C PHE A 381 -22.78 1.04 23.85
N ARG A 382 -22.02 0.36 22.99
CA ARG A 382 -20.89 0.95 22.26
C ARG A 382 -21.32 2.04 21.29
N ALA A 383 -22.47 1.89 20.62
CA ALA A 383 -23.05 2.96 19.80
C ALA A 383 -23.41 4.21 20.63
N CYS A 384 -23.90 4.03 21.86
CA CYS A 384 -24.17 5.14 22.78
C CYS A 384 -22.89 5.80 23.28
N GLU A 385 -21.87 5.02 23.62
CA GLU A 385 -20.54 5.49 24.03
C GLU A 385 -19.89 6.35 22.94
N GLY A 386 -20.00 5.96 21.67
CA GLY A 386 -19.50 6.73 20.52
C GLY A 386 -20.44 7.83 19.99
N GLY A 387 -21.67 7.94 20.53
CA GLY A 387 -22.64 8.96 20.12
C GLY A 387 -23.28 8.73 18.75
N HIS A 388 -23.34 7.49 18.28
CA HIS A 388 -23.79 7.15 16.93
C HIS A 388 -25.29 6.82 16.86
N GLU A 389 -26.14 7.85 16.82
CA GLU A 389 -27.61 7.70 16.82
C GLU A 389 -28.12 6.84 15.65
N ALA A 390 -27.58 7.05 14.44
CA ALA A 390 -27.97 6.31 13.25
C ALA A 390 -27.74 4.80 13.42
N VAL A 391 -26.60 4.42 14.01
CA VAL A 391 -26.27 3.01 14.31
C VAL A 391 -27.22 2.45 15.36
N LEU A 392 -27.50 3.19 16.43
CA LEU A 392 -28.45 2.77 17.47
C LEU A 392 -29.85 2.56 16.88
N SER A 393 -30.30 3.46 16.02
CA SER A 393 -31.56 3.32 15.29
C SER A 393 -31.55 2.09 14.39
N THR A 394 -30.46 1.83 13.68
CA THR A 394 -30.30 0.62 12.86
C THR A 394 -30.34 -0.64 13.69
N LEU A 395 -29.61 -0.72 14.80
CA LEU A 395 -29.64 -1.87 15.71
C LEU A 395 -31.07 -2.10 16.23
N ASN A 396 -31.75 -1.05 16.70
CA ASN A 396 -33.10 -1.17 17.25
C ASN A 396 -34.18 -1.54 16.22
N ASN A 397 -34.04 -1.07 14.98
CA ASN A 397 -35.05 -1.25 13.93
C ASN A 397 -34.74 -2.41 12.97
N PHE A 398 -33.65 -3.17 13.16
CA PHE A 398 -33.30 -4.26 12.24
C PHE A 398 -34.22 -5.49 12.46
N PRO A 399 -34.85 -6.03 11.40
CA PRO A 399 -35.69 -7.22 11.50
C PRO A 399 -34.92 -8.42 12.07
N GLY A 400 -35.48 -9.10 13.07
CA GLY A 400 -34.83 -10.24 13.76
C GLY A 400 -33.83 -9.86 14.84
N MET A 401 -33.37 -8.61 14.93
CA MET A 401 -32.71 -8.11 16.15
C MET A 401 -33.73 -8.07 17.29
N ILE A 402 -34.97 -7.63 17.02
CA ILE A 402 -36.07 -7.67 17.99
C ILE A 402 -36.30 -9.08 18.55
N ASP A 403 -36.22 -10.16 17.75
CA ASP A 403 -36.40 -11.53 18.24
C ASP A 403 -35.21 -12.05 19.08
N VAL A 404 -33.97 -11.71 18.70
CA VAL A 404 -32.77 -11.96 19.52
C VAL A 404 -32.83 -11.17 20.83
N LEU A 405 -33.37 -9.96 20.78
CA LEU A 405 -33.58 -9.09 21.95
C LEU A 405 -34.75 -9.55 22.83
N LEU A 406 -35.80 -10.14 22.25
CA LEU A 406 -36.94 -10.70 22.99
C LEU A 406 -36.56 -12.01 23.67
N SER A 407 -35.71 -12.83 23.05
CA SER A 407 -35.17 -14.06 23.63
C SER A 407 -34.10 -13.80 24.71
N THR A 408 -33.41 -12.66 24.66
CA THR A 408 -32.45 -12.21 25.69
C THR A 408 -33.05 -11.32 26.78
N GLY A 409 -34.35 -11.00 26.69
CA GLY A 409 -35.05 -10.23 27.71
C GLY A 409 -34.83 -8.71 27.60
N SER A 410 -35.36 -8.13 26.52
CA SER A 410 -35.56 -6.70 26.28
C SER A 410 -34.30 -5.86 26.07
N ILE A 411 -34.39 -4.89 25.14
CA ILE A 411 -33.60 -3.66 25.18
C ILE A 411 -33.95 -2.99 26.50
N ASN A 412 -33.25 -3.34 27.57
CA ASN A 412 -33.27 -2.57 28.78
C ASN A 412 -32.41 -1.34 28.49
N VAL A 413 -33.04 -0.21 28.12
CA VAL A 413 -32.37 1.10 27.98
C VAL A 413 -31.59 1.46 29.24
N ASP A 414 -31.97 0.87 30.38
CA ASP A 414 -31.32 0.98 31.67
C ASP A 414 -30.46 -0.24 32.03
N LYS A 415 -30.03 -1.03 31.03
CA LYS A 415 -29.04 -2.10 31.21
C LYS A 415 -27.78 -1.48 31.79
N ARG A 416 -27.28 -2.12 32.84
CA ARG A 416 -26.11 -1.65 33.58
C ARG A 416 -24.89 -2.46 33.17
N ASP A 417 -23.77 -1.78 32.94
CA ASP A 417 -22.46 -2.41 32.82
C ASP A 417 -21.94 -2.89 34.19
N CYS A 418 -20.73 -3.47 34.21
CA CYS A 418 -20.04 -3.90 35.44
C CYS A 418 -19.88 -2.78 36.49
N GLY A 419 -19.85 -1.52 36.05
CA GLY A 419 -19.77 -0.31 36.89
C GLY A 419 -21.14 0.22 37.32
N GLY A 420 -22.24 -0.47 36.99
CA GLY A 420 -23.60 -0.04 37.27
C GLY A 420 -24.10 1.08 36.35
N ARG A 421 -23.35 1.45 35.30
CA ARG A 421 -23.65 2.59 34.42
C ARG A 421 -24.58 2.18 33.29
N THR A 422 -25.52 3.05 32.95
CA THR A 422 -26.47 2.87 31.84
C THR A 422 -25.95 3.49 30.55
N ALA A 423 -26.57 3.18 29.41
CA ALA A 423 -26.24 3.84 28.14
C ALA A 423 -26.42 5.38 28.23
N LEU A 424 -27.43 5.84 28.98
CA LEU A 424 -27.66 7.27 29.24
C LEU A 424 -26.51 7.91 30.01
N TYR A 425 -25.93 7.20 30.99
CA TYR A 425 -24.77 7.69 31.75
C TYR A 425 -23.60 8.04 30.81
N TRP A 426 -23.26 7.15 29.89
CA TRP A 426 -22.13 7.33 28.98
C TRP A 426 -22.40 8.39 27.90
N ALA A 427 -23.61 8.43 27.34
CA ALA A 427 -23.99 9.49 26.41
C ALA A 427 -23.81 10.89 27.04
N VAL A 428 -24.07 11.02 28.34
CA VAL A 428 -23.85 12.26 29.09
C VAL A 428 -22.37 12.54 29.36
N GLU A 429 -21.60 11.53 29.79
CA GLU A 429 -20.16 11.66 30.05
C GLU A 429 -19.40 12.15 28.80
N TYR A 430 -19.67 11.52 27.64
CA TYR A 430 -19.02 11.87 26.38
C TYR A 430 -19.62 13.09 25.66
N GLY A 431 -20.75 13.63 26.12
CA GLY A 431 -21.31 14.88 25.60
C GLY A 431 -22.18 14.72 24.34
N HIS A 432 -22.82 13.57 24.13
CA HIS A 432 -23.69 13.30 22.99
C HIS A 432 -25.16 13.71 23.23
N LEU A 433 -25.47 15.00 23.14
CA LEU A 433 -26.81 15.55 23.45
C LEU A 433 -27.95 14.91 22.65
N ASP A 434 -27.75 14.65 21.35
CA ASP A 434 -28.80 14.06 20.52
C ASP A 434 -29.05 12.59 20.88
N MET A 435 -28.02 11.86 21.30
CA MET A 435 -28.15 10.52 21.87
C MET A 435 -28.92 10.55 23.20
N VAL A 436 -28.66 11.54 24.07
CA VAL A 436 -29.39 11.73 25.33
C VAL A 436 -30.88 11.95 25.06
N LYS A 437 -31.24 12.82 24.10
CA LYS A 437 -32.64 13.04 23.68
C LYS A 437 -33.28 11.74 23.18
N ALA A 438 -32.57 10.98 22.35
CA ALA A 438 -33.07 9.72 21.80
C ALA A 438 -33.30 8.66 22.88
N LEU A 439 -32.37 8.48 23.83
CA LEU A 439 -32.49 7.54 24.93
C LEU A 439 -33.63 7.88 25.89
N ILE A 440 -33.79 9.17 26.25
CA ILE A 440 -34.92 9.63 27.07
C ILE A 440 -36.25 9.46 26.33
N GLY A 441 -36.29 9.77 25.03
CA GLY A 441 -37.47 9.53 24.18
C GLY A 441 -37.86 8.05 24.09
N LYS A 442 -36.92 7.13 24.34
CA LYS A 442 -37.14 5.68 24.42
C LYS A 442 -37.42 5.17 25.83
N GLY A 443 -37.48 6.06 26.84
CA GLY A 443 -37.86 5.74 28.21
C GLY A 443 -36.71 5.44 29.17
N ALA A 444 -35.48 5.86 28.88
CA ALA A 444 -34.34 5.68 29.78
C ALA A 444 -34.54 6.39 31.13
N ASP A 445 -34.18 5.72 32.23
CA ASP A 445 -34.26 6.25 33.59
C ASP A 445 -33.14 7.26 33.86
N VAL A 446 -33.53 8.54 33.83
CA VAL A 446 -32.67 9.69 34.17
C VAL A 446 -32.21 9.72 35.63
N ARG A 447 -32.81 8.91 36.51
CA ARG A 447 -32.47 8.80 37.94
C ARG A 447 -31.63 7.56 38.24
N SER A 448 -31.29 6.76 37.23
CA SER A 448 -30.42 5.60 37.39
C SER A 448 -29.07 6.01 37.99
N THR A 449 -28.56 5.20 38.92
CA THR A 449 -27.29 5.45 39.60
C THR A 449 -26.27 4.38 39.25
N SER A 450 -25.04 4.81 38.98
CA SER A 450 -23.89 3.91 38.88
C SER A 450 -23.51 3.34 40.25
N ASN A 451 -22.59 2.39 40.29
CA ASN A 451 -22.07 1.83 41.55
C ASN A 451 -21.41 2.90 42.44
N GLY A 452 -20.92 3.98 41.84
CA GLY A 452 -20.41 5.17 42.53
C GLY A 452 -21.50 6.15 43.00
N ARG A 453 -22.79 5.78 42.87
CA ARG A 453 -23.97 6.62 43.16
C ARG A 453 -24.09 7.89 42.30
N SER A 454 -23.37 7.96 41.19
CA SER A 454 -23.46 9.06 40.25
C SER A 454 -24.71 8.89 39.39
N THR A 455 -25.53 9.95 39.32
CA THR A 455 -26.67 10.08 38.40
C THR A 455 -26.23 10.76 37.10
N PRO A 456 -26.94 10.57 35.98
CA PRO A 456 -26.67 11.28 34.73
C PRO A 456 -26.50 12.80 34.93
N ILE A 457 -27.38 13.45 35.72
CA ILE A 457 -27.26 14.89 36.00
C ILE A 457 -26.00 15.25 36.82
N SER A 458 -25.57 14.39 37.74
CA SER A 458 -24.32 14.63 38.49
C SER A 458 -23.08 14.49 37.61
N VAL A 459 -23.11 13.58 36.62
CA VAL A 459 -22.05 13.43 35.63
C VAL A 459 -22.02 14.63 34.69
N ALA A 460 -23.17 15.07 34.19
CA ALA A 460 -23.27 16.27 33.35
C ALA A 460 -22.64 17.49 34.04
N ARG A 461 -22.91 17.67 35.35
CA ARG A 461 -22.30 18.73 36.16
C ARG A 461 -20.80 18.53 36.36
N ALA A 462 -20.35 17.30 36.62
CA ALA A 462 -18.93 16.99 36.84
C ALA A 462 -18.07 17.26 35.60
N PHE A 463 -18.60 17.02 34.40
CA PHE A 463 -17.92 17.23 33.13
C PHE A 463 -18.24 18.59 32.45
N GLY A 464 -18.99 19.48 33.12
CA GLY A 464 -19.29 20.83 32.61
C GLY A 464 -20.20 20.86 31.38
N ARG A 465 -21.15 19.93 31.27
CA ARG A 465 -22.11 19.81 30.16
C ARG A 465 -23.41 20.58 30.46
N ASP A 466 -23.34 21.92 30.43
CA ASP A 466 -24.45 22.80 30.82
C ASP A 466 -25.73 22.63 29.97
N ASP A 467 -25.55 22.29 28.69
CA ASP A 467 -26.61 21.96 27.74
C ASP A 467 -27.39 20.70 28.15
N MET A 468 -26.69 19.68 28.66
CA MET A 468 -27.30 18.45 29.18
C MET A 468 -27.92 18.63 30.56
N VAL A 469 -27.28 19.42 31.44
CA VAL A 469 -27.86 19.77 32.75
C VAL A 469 -29.18 20.53 32.60
N SER A 470 -29.29 21.35 31.56
CA SER A 470 -30.53 22.07 31.25
C SER A 470 -31.63 21.15 30.70
N PHE A 471 -31.26 20.01 30.13
CA PHE A 471 -32.17 19.07 29.48
C PHE A 471 -32.64 17.91 30.39
N LEU A 472 -31.77 17.43 31.30
CA LEU A 472 -32.03 16.34 32.28
C LEU A 472 -32.74 16.83 33.55
#